data_AF-U5T7J8-F1
#
_entry.id   AF-U5T7J8-F1
#
_cell.length_a   1.000
_cell.length_b   1.000
_cell.length_c   1.000
_cell.angle_alpha   90.00
_cell.angle_beta   90.00
_cell.angle_gamma   90.00
#
_symmetry.space_group_name_H-M   'P 1'
#
loop_
_entity.id
_entity.type
_entity.pdbx_description
1 polymer ?
#
loop_
_entity_poly.entity_id
_entity_poly.type
_entity_poly.pdbx_seq_one_letter_code
_entity_poly.pdbx_strand_id
1 'polypeptide(L)'
;MRGDERGIALIGVLGVVVIVALITLSALERGMLQARSVTAAIDRARTFEAAAFALRRGADRASDWSRPPVDPVPAPQRAAWRSVIRAQGRAVSGAPHHPLLSRAPEVLVERLRSINQADCRGHACGYRLTALADDSGDGADVVLQARIIDGSAVRIWRVLR
;
A
#
# COMPACT_ATOMS: atom_id res chain seq x y z
N MET A 1 -13.73 -43.75 55.53
CA MET A 1 -13.22 -42.38 55.25
C MET A 1 -12.48 -42.30 53.91
N ARG A 2 -13.02 -42.86 52.80
CA ARG A 2 -12.35 -42.89 51.46
C ARG A 2 -13.07 -42.07 50.37
N GLY A 3 -14.16 -41.39 50.73
CA GLY A 3 -15.01 -40.64 49.80
C GLY A 3 -14.58 -39.17 49.62
N ASP A 4 -14.18 -38.50 50.71
CA ASP A 4 -13.85 -37.07 50.68
C ASP A 4 -12.56 -36.74 49.93
N GLU A 5 -11.55 -37.61 49.97
CA GLU A 5 -10.28 -37.42 49.25
C GLU A 5 -10.46 -37.47 47.71
N ARG A 6 -11.43 -38.25 47.22
CA ARG A 6 -11.73 -38.34 45.78
C ARG A 6 -12.47 -37.10 45.26
N GLY A 7 -13.31 -36.48 46.09
CA GLY A 7 -14.02 -35.24 45.72
C GLY A 7 -13.07 -34.05 45.60
N ILE A 8 -12.12 -33.92 46.52
CA ILE A 8 -11.12 -32.83 46.50
C ILE A 8 -10.15 -33.00 45.32
N ALA A 9 -9.73 -34.23 45.02
CA ALA A 9 -8.86 -34.51 43.87
C ALA A 9 -9.54 -34.18 42.53
N LEU A 10 -10.85 -34.45 42.40
CA LEU A 10 -11.61 -34.13 41.19
C LEU A 10 -11.69 -32.60 40.95
N ILE A 11 -11.95 -31.83 42.01
CA ILE A 11 -12.03 -30.36 41.93
C ILE A 11 -10.66 -29.77 41.56
N GLY A 12 -9.57 -30.30 42.11
CA GLY A 12 -8.21 -29.88 41.76
C GLY A 12 -7.89 -30.11 40.28
N VAL A 13 -8.21 -31.30 39.75
CA VAL A 13 -8.01 -31.62 38.33
C VAL A 13 -8.87 -30.72 37.44
N LEU A 14 -10.13 -30.48 37.80
CA LEU A 14 -11.01 -29.59 37.04
C LEU A 14 -10.45 -28.16 36.97
N GLY A 15 -9.94 -27.65 38.10
CA GLY A 15 -9.28 -26.34 38.17
C GLY A 15 -8.06 -26.24 37.26
N VAL A 16 -7.20 -27.27 37.26
CA VAL A 16 -6.02 -27.33 36.38
C VAL A 16 -6.42 -27.36 34.90
N VAL A 17 -7.44 -28.14 34.53
CA VAL A 17 -7.94 -28.21 33.15
C VAL A 17 -8.47 -26.85 32.69
N VAL A 18 -9.22 -26.14 33.53
CA VAL A 18 -9.72 -24.79 33.21
C VAL A 18 -8.58 -23.79 33.02
N ILE A 19 -7.58 -23.82 33.89
CA ILE A 19 -6.41 -22.92 33.78
C ILE A 19 -5.65 -23.20 32.47
N VAL A 20 -5.40 -24.47 32.14
CA VAL A 20 -4.71 -24.86 30.88
C VAL A 20 -5.52 -24.46 29.64
N ALA A 21 -6.85 -24.59 29.69
CA ALA A 21 -7.74 -24.17 28.61
C ALA A 21 -7.70 -22.65 28.38
N LEU A 22 -7.70 -21.86 29.45
CA LEU A 22 -7.61 -20.39 29.36
C LEU A 22 -6.26 -19.92 28.81
N ILE A 23 -5.16 -20.59 29.19
CA ILE A 23 -3.81 -20.28 28.69
C ILE A 23 -3.71 -20.60 27.19
N THR A 24 -4.21 -21.77 26.77
CA THR A 24 -4.19 -22.16 25.35
C THR A 24 -5.07 -21.25 24.49
N LEU A 25 -6.27 -20.87 24.98
CA LEU A 25 -7.14 -19.92 24.29
C LEU A 25 -6.46 -18.55 24.10
N SER A 26 -5.83 -18.03 25.16
CA SER A 26 -5.10 -16.75 25.12
C SER A 26 -3.90 -16.79 24.15
N ALA A 27 -3.19 -17.93 24.09
CA ALA A 27 -2.08 -18.12 23.17
C ALA A 27 -2.55 -18.19 21.70
N LEU A 28 -3.68 -18.85 21.45
CA LEU A 28 -4.31 -18.91 20.12
C LEU A 28 -4.77 -17.54 19.64
N GLU A 29 -5.44 -16.75 20.49
CA GLU A 29 -5.86 -15.39 20.15
C GLU A 29 -4.68 -14.49 19.81
N ARG A 30 -3.61 -14.52 20.62
CA ARG A 30 -2.37 -13.77 20.34
C ARG A 30 -1.70 -14.23 19.05
N GLY A 31 -1.65 -15.54 18.81
CA GLY A 31 -1.13 -16.12 17.57
C GLY A 31 -1.92 -15.66 16.33
N MET A 32 -3.25 -15.61 16.42
CA MET A 32 -4.10 -15.11 15.32
C MET A 32 -3.92 -13.62 15.07
N LEU A 33 -3.82 -12.80 16.13
CA LEU A 33 -3.57 -11.36 15.99
C LEU A 33 -2.20 -11.07 15.39
N GLN A 34 -1.18 -11.83 15.78
CA GLN A 34 0.17 -11.72 15.24
C GLN A 34 0.25 -12.21 13.79
N ALA A 35 -0.46 -13.29 13.43
CA ALA A 35 -0.56 -13.73 12.05
C ALA A 35 -1.22 -12.68 11.15
N ARG A 36 -2.33 -12.07 11.60
CA ARG A 36 -3.03 -11.01 10.85
C ARG A 36 -2.20 -9.76 10.63
N SER A 37 -1.40 -9.35 11.61
CA SER A 37 -0.54 -8.17 11.47
C SER A 37 0.63 -8.43 10.51
N VAL A 38 1.21 -9.64 10.53
CA VAL A 38 2.27 -10.04 9.60
C VAL A 38 1.74 -10.14 8.18
N THR A 39 0.56 -10.74 7.96
CA THR A 39 -0.05 -10.80 6.62
C THR A 39 -0.34 -9.41 6.08
N ALA A 40 -0.94 -8.52 6.88
CA ALA A 40 -1.22 -7.14 6.48
C ALA A 40 0.05 -6.34 6.13
N ALA A 41 1.16 -6.57 6.84
CA ALA A 41 2.43 -5.93 6.54
C ALA A 41 3.03 -6.43 5.22
N ILE A 42 2.96 -7.73 4.95
CA ILE A 42 3.43 -8.33 3.69
C ILE A 42 2.62 -7.82 2.50
N ASP A 43 1.29 -7.76 2.64
CA ASP A 43 0.39 -7.30 1.57
C ASP A 43 0.62 -5.82 1.26
N ARG A 44 0.87 -5.01 2.30
CA ARG A 44 1.27 -3.60 2.13
C ARG A 44 2.64 -3.44 1.47
N ALA A 45 3.61 -4.31 1.76
CA ALA A 45 4.92 -4.26 1.11
C ALA A 45 4.82 -4.58 -0.39
N ARG A 46 3.99 -5.56 -0.75
CA ARG A 46 3.74 -5.96 -2.15
C ARG A 46 3.04 -4.85 -2.95
N THR A 47 2.00 -4.24 -2.39
CA THR A 47 1.32 -3.11 -3.02
C THR A 47 2.24 -1.90 -3.17
N PHE A 48 3.10 -1.65 -2.19
CA PHE A 48 4.14 -0.64 -2.31
C PHE A 48 5.11 -0.93 -3.46
N GLU A 49 5.59 -2.17 -3.59
CA GLU A 49 6.48 -2.59 -4.67
C GLU A 49 5.81 -2.43 -6.05
N ALA A 50 4.54 -2.82 -6.18
CA ALA A 50 3.77 -2.65 -7.40
C ALA A 50 3.59 -1.16 -7.78
N ALA A 51 3.29 -0.30 -6.81
CA ALA A 51 3.20 1.14 -7.02
C ALA A 51 4.56 1.76 -7.40
N ALA A 52 5.64 1.31 -6.76
CA ALA A 52 7.00 1.75 -7.06
C ALA A 52 7.43 1.32 -8.48
N PHE A 53 7.07 0.11 -8.91
CA PHE A 53 7.27 -0.36 -10.27
C PHE A 53 6.54 0.52 -11.28
N ALA A 54 5.27 0.85 -11.03
CA ALA A 54 4.50 1.73 -11.90
C ALA A 54 5.09 3.15 -11.98
N LEU A 55 5.62 3.69 -10.87
CA LEU A 55 6.35 4.95 -10.87
C LEU A 55 7.63 4.90 -11.69
N ARG A 56 8.42 3.82 -11.60
CA ARG A 56 9.64 3.65 -12.41
C ARG A 56 9.30 3.58 -13.90
N ARG A 57 8.31 2.77 -14.28
CA ARG A 57 7.84 2.71 -15.67
C ARG A 57 7.28 4.04 -16.17
N GLY A 58 6.58 4.78 -15.32
CA GLY A 58 6.10 6.12 -15.63
C GLY A 58 7.25 7.11 -15.81
N ALA A 59 8.33 6.96 -15.04
CA ALA A 59 9.53 7.80 -15.15
C ALA A 59 10.27 7.54 -16.48
N ASP A 60 10.45 6.28 -16.85
CA ASP A 60 11.13 5.88 -18.09
C ASP A 60 10.40 6.38 -19.35
N ARG A 61 9.09 6.63 -19.25
CA ARG A 61 8.23 7.11 -20.35
C ARG A 61 7.57 8.45 -20.03
N ALA A 62 8.20 9.25 -19.17
CA ALA A 62 7.58 10.45 -18.63
C ALA A 62 7.16 11.43 -19.72
N SER A 63 8.01 11.65 -20.74
CA SER A 63 7.72 12.51 -21.89
C SER A 63 6.44 12.09 -22.61
N ASP A 64 6.32 10.80 -22.90
CA ASP A 64 5.30 10.23 -23.78
C ASP A 64 3.96 10.02 -23.06
N TRP A 65 4.03 9.74 -21.76
CA TRP A 65 2.85 9.49 -20.94
C TRP A 65 2.34 10.74 -20.21
N SER A 66 3.11 11.82 -20.27
CA SER A 66 2.75 13.07 -19.63
C SER A 66 1.49 13.67 -20.23
N ARG A 67 0.75 14.36 -19.35
CA ARG A 67 -0.41 15.17 -19.70
C ARG A 67 -0.40 16.49 -18.92
N PRO A 68 -1.30 17.43 -19.23
CA PRO A 68 -1.45 18.64 -18.42
C PRO A 68 -1.71 18.31 -16.93
N PRO A 69 -1.21 19.12 -15.99
CA PRO A 69 -1.49 18.93 -14.57
C PRO A 69 -3.00 18.91 -14.28
N VAL A 70 -3.41 18.05 -13.36
CA VAL A 70 -4.79 18.03 -12.86
C VAL A 70 -5.08 19.33 -12.12
N ASP A 71 -6.20 19.97 -12.48
CA ASP A 71 -6.69 21.23 -11.91
C ASP A 71 -8.19 21.10 -11.55
N PRO A 72 -8.61 21.33 -10.29
CA PRO A 72 -7.77 21.66 -9.14
C PRO A 72 -6.88 20.49 -8.71
N VAL A 73 -5.69 20.81 -8.17
CA VAL A 73 -4.78 19.79 -7.64
C VAL A 73 -5.46 19.07 -6.46
N PRO A 74 -5.61 17.74 -6.50
CA PRO A 74 -6.25 17.00 -5.42
C PRO A 74 -5.48 17.15 -4.10
N ALA A 75 -6.22 17.10 -2.98
CA ALA A 75 -5.63 17.07 -1.64
C ALA A 75 -4.56 15.97 -1.54
N PRO A 76 -3.49 16.13 -0.74
CA PRO A 76 -2.38 15.17 -0.62
C PRO A 76 -2.78 13.93 0.22
N GLN A 77 -3.93 13.35 -0.08
CA GLN A 77 -4.54 12.21 0.59
C GLN A 77 -4.76 11.09 -0.40
N ARG A 78 -4.63 9.84 0.05
CA ARG A 78 -4.79 8.65 -0.78
C ARG A 78 -6.14 8.64 -1.51
N ALA A 79 -7.24 8.85 -0.78
CA ALA A 79 -8.60 8.78 -1.31
C ALA A 79 -8.86 9.81 -2.44
N ALA A 80 -8.37 11.04 -2.27
CA ALA A 80 -8.52 12.11 -3.26
C ALA A 80 -7.80 11.77 -4.58
N TRP A 81 -6.59 11.21 -4.49
CA TRP A 81 -5.83 10.81 -5.67
C TRP A 81 -6.32 9.51 -6.30
N ARG A 82 -6.89 8.59 -5.52
CA ARG A 82 -7.36 7.29 -6.02
C ARG A 82 -8.37 7.45 -7.16
N SER A 83 -9.40 8.27 -6.96
CA SER A 83 -10.43 8.50 -7.99
C SER A 83 -9.84 9.11 -9.27
N VAL A 84 -8.93 10.08 -9.12
CA VAL A 84 -8.25 10.75 -10.23
C VAL A 84 -7.37 9.77 -11.02
N ILE A 85 -6.59 8.93 -10.33
CA ILE A 85 -5.74 7.93 -10.98
C ILE A 85 -6.60 6.85 -11.64
N ARG A 86 -7.71 6.42 -11.03
CA ARG A 86 -8.63 5.46 -11.66
C ARG A 86 -9.28 5.99 -12.93
N ALA A 87 -9.60 7.28 -12.97
CA ALA A 87 -10.24 7.91 -14.11
C ALA A 87 -9.26 8.26 -15.23
N GLN A 88 -8.03 8.65 -14.87
CA GLN A 88 -7.09 9.26 -15.80
C GLN A 88 -5.78 8.46 -15.93
N GLY A 89 -5.38 7.70 -14.92
CA GLY A 89 -4.15 6.94 -14.89
C GLY A 89 -4.06 5.89 -16.00
N ARG A 90 -2.83 5.48 -16.28
CA ARG A 90 -2.50 4.45 -17.26
C ARG A 90 -2.12 3.17 -16.52
N ALA A 91 -2.79 2.06 -16.83
CA ALA A 91 -2.40 0.76 -16.32
C ALA A 91 -1.01 0.36 -16.84
N VAL A 92 -0.14 -0.12 -15.95
CA VAL A 92 1.21 -0.55 -16.27
C VAL A 92 1.28 -2.07 -16.23
N SER A 93 1.52 -2.67 -17.40
CA SER A 93 1.71 -4.12 -17.53
C SER A 93 3.12 -4.56 -17.16
N GLY A 94 3.25 -5.84 -16.78
CA GLY A 94 4.53 -6.44 -16.41
C GLY A 94 5.01 -6.09 -15.01
N ALA A 95 4.14 -5.54 -14.16
CA ALA A 95 4.39 -5.52 -12.72
C ALA A 95 4.59 -6.96 -12.23
N PRO A 96 5.46 -7.18 -11.22
CA PRO A 96 5.63 -8.50 -10.61
C PRO A 96 4.25 -9.12 -10.36
N HIS A 97 4.00 -10.28 -10.97
CA HIS A 97 2.70 -10.94 -10.88
C HIS A 97 2.51 -11.42 -9.44
N HIS A 98 1.85 -10.58 -8.64
CA HIS A 98 1.40 -10.94 -7.31
C HIS A 98 -0.06 -11.39 -7.43
N PRO A 99 -0.38 -12.65 -7.12
CA PRO A 99 -1.73 -13.21 -7.27
C PRO A 99 -2.80 -12.50 -6.42
N LEU A 100 -2.38 -11.60 -5.54
CA LEU A 100 -3.25 -10.84 -4.63
C LEU A 100 -3.64 -9.47 -5.17
N LEU A 101 -2.89 -8.92 -6.14
CA LEU A 101 -3.25 -7.63 -6.74
C LEU A 101 -4.58 -7.76 -7.49
N SER A 102 -5.58 -7.00 -7.06
CA SER A 102 -6.89 -6.92 -7.73
C SER A 102 -6.81 -6.45 -9.16
N ARG A 103 -5.82 -5.58 -9.44
CA ARG A 103 -5.66 -4.94 -10.74
C ARG A 103 -4.18 -4.63 -10.98
N ALA A 104 -3.82 -4.55 -12.26
CA ALA A 104 -2.57 -3.92 -12.68
C ALA A 104 -2.42 -2.52 -12.02
N PRO A 105 -1.22 -2.18 -11.52
CA PRO A 105 -0.99 -0.87 -10.96
C PRO A 105 -1.12 0.21 -12.05
N GLU A 106 -1.59 1.38 -11.65
CA GLU A 106 -1.87 2.50 -12.55
C GLU A 106 -0.93 3.66 -12.22
N VAL A 107 -0.51 4.42 -13.24
CA VAL A 107 0.32 5.61 -13.08
C VAL A 107 -0.26 6.79 -13.84
N LEU A 108 -0.31 7.94 -13.18
CA LEU A 108 -0.63 9.23 -13.75
C LEU A 108 0.66 10.04 -13.84
N VAL A 109 1.02 10.46 -15.05
CA VAL A 109 2.20 11.32 -15.30
C VAL A 109 1.70 12.68 -15.75
N GLU A 110 2.08 13.71 -15.01
CA GLU A 110 1.68 15.10 -15.23
C GLU A 110 2.91 15.93 -15.56
N ARG A 111 2.84 16.73 -16.62
CA ARG A 111 3.91 17.65 -17.03
C ARG A 111 3.81 18.92 -16.20
N LEU A 112 4.80 19.14 -15.33
CA LEU A 112 4.92 20.36 -14.55
C LEU A 112 5.70 21.41 -15.35
N ARG A 113 5.04 22.55 -15.58
CA ARG A 113 5.69 23.77 -16.07
C ARG A 113 6.22 24.60 -14.90
N SER A 114 7.27 25.39 -15.15
CA SER A 114 7.66 26.45 -14.23
C SER A 114 6.55 27.49 -14.15
N ILE A 115 6.34 28.10 -12.99
CA ILE A 115 5.28 29.11 -12.74
C ILE A 115 5.37 30.27 -13.75
N ASN A 116 6.58 30.56 -14.23
CA ASN A 116 6.86 31.68 -15.12
C ASN A 116 6.96 31.30 -16.61
N GLN A 117 6.58 30.07 -17.00
CA GLN A 117 6.68 29.62 -18.39
C GLN A 117 5.38 28.99 -18.91
N ALA A 118 5.00 29.38 -20.13
CA ALA A 118 3.79 28.88 -20.80
C ALA A 118 3.97 27.46 -21.37
N ASP A 119 5.19 27.09 -21.76
CA ASP A 119 5.57 25.79 -22.31
C ASP A 119 7.03 25.48 -21.89
N CYS A 120 7.44 24.21 -21.89
CA CYS A 120 8.82 23.81 -21.55
C CYS A 120 9.81 23.97 -22.73
N ARG A 121 9.48 24.73 -23.78
CA ARG A 121 10.34 24.84 -24.97
C ARG A 121 11.66 25.51 -24.57
N GLY A 122 12.75 24.75 -24.58
CA GLY A 122 14.09 25.21 -24.25
C GLY A 122 14.58 24.91 -22.82
N HIS A 123 13.76 24.30 -21.97
CA HIS A 123 14.15 23.88 -20.62
C HIS A 123 13.72 22.44 -20.31
N ALA A 124 14.41 21.82 -19.36
CA ALA A 124 14.01 20.55 -18.75
C ALA A 124 12.60 20.67 -18.13
N CYS A 125 11.61 19.93 -18.62
CA CYS A 125 10.31 19.86 -17.95
C CYS A 125 10.44 19.18 -16.58
N GLY A 126 9.58 19.57 -15.65
CA GLY A 126 9.29 18.73 -14.49
C GLY A 126 8.17 17.74 -14.80
N TYR A 127 8.14 16.62 -14.09
CA TYR A 127 7.03 15.68 -14.11
C TYR A 127 6.60 15.35 -12.67
N ARG A 128 5.29 15.29 -12.44
CA ARG A 128 4.70 14.70 -11.25
C ARG A 128 4.12 13.35 -11.64
N LEU A 129 4.60 12.30 -11.00
CA LEU A 129 4.15 10.95 -11.22
C LEU A 129 3.39 10.52 -9.98
N THR A 130 2.16 10.04 -10.16
CA THR A 130 1.36 9.50 -9.06
C THR A 130 0.90 8.10 -9.45
N ALA A 131 1.33 7.08 -8.71
CA ALA A 131 0.96 5.70 -8.95
C ALA A 131 0.03 5.18 -7.87
N LEU A 132 -0.85 4.27 -8.28
CA LEU A 132 -1.79 3.54 -7.45
C LEU A 132 -1.56 2.04 -7.67
N ALA A 133 -1.41 1.31 -6.57
CA ALA A 133 -1.55 -0.14 -6.55
C ALA A 133 -2.63 -0.50 -5.54
N ASP A 134 -3.39 -1.56 -5.83
CA ASP A 134 -4.54 -1.96 -5.02
C ASP A 134 -4.52 -3.47 -4.81
N ASP A 135 -4.84 -3.87 -3.58
CA ASP A 135 -4.96 -5.27 -3.19
C ASP A 135 -6.43 -5.71 -3.30
N SER A 136 -6.68 -7.01 -3.27
CA SER A 136 -8.04 -7.57 -3.19
C SER A 136 -8.58 -7.63 -1.77
N GLY A 137 -7.71 -7.46 -0.78
CA GLY A 137 -8.06 -7.32 0.63
C GLY A 137 -8.43 -5.90 1.05
N ASP A 138 -9.15 -5.80 2.16
CA ASP A 138 -9.78 -4.61 2.76
C ASP A 138 -8.80 -3.51 3.25
N GLY A 139 -7.52 -3.53 2.86
CA GLY A 139 -6.50 -2.87 3.68
C GLY A 139 -5.24 -2.25 3.08
N ALA A 140 -5.00 -2.28 1.75
CA ALA A 140 -3.68 -1.84 1.28
C ALA A 140 -3.64 -1.17 -0.09
N ASP A 141 -4.58 -0.30 -0.44
CA ASP A 141 -4.31 0.60 -1.56
C ASP A 141 -3.15 1.53 -1.20
N VAL A 142 -2.15 1.60 -2.09
CA VAL A 142 -0.96 2.43 -1.91
C VAL A 142 -0.92 3.45 -3.02
N VAL A 143 -0.91 4.73 -2.63
CA VAL A 143 -0.67 5.84 -3.56
C VAL A 143 0.70 6.43 -3.28
N LEU A 144 1.58 6.32 -4.27
CA LEU A 144 2.91 6.91 -4.25
C LEU A 144 2.96 8.09 -5.20
N GLN A 145 3.59 9.17 -4.77
CA GLN A 145 3.86 10.31 -5.64
C GLN A 145 5.34 10.60 -5.71
N ALA A 146 5.84 10.81 -6.92
CA ALA A 146 7.18 11.24 -7.21
C ALA A 146 7.18 12.55 -8.01
N ARG A 147 8.24 13.35 -7.84
CA ARG A 147 8.56 14.45 -8.76
C ARG A 147 9.94 14.21 -9.36
N ILE A 148 10.02 14.42 -10.67
CA ILE A 148 11.24 14.27 -11.46
C ILE A 148 11.44 15.56 -12.24
N ILE A 149 12.67 16.00 -12.40
CA ILE A 149 13.03 17.14 -13.26
C ILE A 149 13.99 16.60 -14.31
N ASP A 150 13.73 16.86 -15.59
CA ASP A 150 14.64 16.44 -16.66
C ASP A 150 16.08 16.93 -16.38
N GLY A 151 17.06 16.05 -16.52
CA GLY A 151 18.47 16.37 -16.22
C GLY A 151 18.85 16.42 -14.73
N SER A 152 17.93 16.11 -13.79
CA SER A 152 18.23 16.02 -12.36
C SER A 152 18.07 14.59 -11.83
N ALA A 153 19.04 14.14 -11.04
CA ALA A 153 18.98 12.87 -10.32
C ALA A 153 18.02 12.89 -9.11
N VAL A 154 17.48 14.05 -8.75
CA VAL A 154 16.62 14.22 -7.57
C VAL A 154 15.25 13.60 -7.81
N ARG A 155 14.96 12.53 -7.07
CA ARG A 155 13.65 11.86 -7.03
C ARG A 155 13.08 12.00 -5.63
N ILE A 156 12.09 12.87 -5.45
CA ILE A 156 11.38 13.00 -4.16
C ILE A 156 10.21 12.04 -4.17
N TRP A 157 10.18 11.09 -3.24
CA TRP A 157 9.10 10.12 -3.07
C TRP A 157 8.26 10.49 -1.86
N ARG A 158 6.93 10.42 -1.98
CA ARG A 158 6.02 10.50 -0.84
C ARG A 158 4.91 9.46 -0.95
N VAL A 159 4.65 8.79 0.16
CA VAL A 159 3.45 7.96 0.34
C VAL A 159 2.32 8.90 0.77
N LEU A 160 1.20 8.89 0.04
CA LEU A 160 0.02 9.63 0.47
C LEU A 160 -0.75 8.80 1.51
N ARG A 161 -1.10 9.43 2.63
CA ARG A 161 -1.82 8.79 3.73
C ARG A 161 -3.32 8.75 3.45
#